data_AF-A0A2S8NSG3-F1
#
_entry.id   AF-A0A2S8NSG3-F1
#
_cell.length_a   1.000
_cell.length_b   1.000
_cell.length_c   1.000
_cell.angle_alpha   90.00
_cell.angle_beta   90.00
_cell.angle_gamma   90.00
#
_symmetry.space_group_name_H-M   'P 1'
#
loop_
_entity.id
_entity.type
_entity.pdbx_description
1 polymer ?
#
loop_
_entity_poly.entity_id
_entity_poly.type
_entity_poly.pdbx_seq_one_letter_code
_entity_poly.pdbx_strand_id
1 'polypeptide(L)'
;VKDTYYQDDGKTIKKIFEYDKNNSSKIKEIYYQSDGKTIQNIIEYDKVTLNQIKSTYYKNDGKTIQKIIEYDKDNGKQVKEIEYADVIFLGEQKITKIINEYDKNTGNMIKKTKYEFDGKTIWSVEEYDKDTGNKVKKTNYQDDGKTIDYVVESDKDTGKQVKKTVYLSDGKTISVIIEYDKDTGKQVKTTSY
;
A
#
# COMPACT_ATOMS: atom_id res chain seq x y z
N VAL A 1 1.39 28.89 14.55
CA VAL A 1 2.50 28.98 15.53
C VAL A 1 3.44 27.80 15.32
N LYS A 2 4.71 27.86 15.75
CA LYS A 2 5.61 26.70 15.68
C LYS A 2 6.34 26.49 17.01
N ASP A 3 6.47 25.23 17.41
CA ASP A 3 7.33 24.82 18.52
C ASP A 3 8.47 23.96 17.97
N THR A 4 9.70 24.25 18.40
CA THR A 4 10.90 23.50 18.01
C THR A 4 11.47 22.79 19.23
N TYR A 5 11.70 21.50 19.10
CA TYR A 5 12.31 20.67 20.13
C TYR A 5 13.68 20.20 19.63
N TYR A 6 14.66 20.25 20.52
CA TYR A 6 16.04 19.88 20.23
C TYR A 6 16.36 18.48 20.77
N GLN A 7 17.42 17.89 20.23
CA GLN A 7 18.05 16.70 20.79
C GLN A 7 18.75 17.05 22.11
N ASP A 8 19.34 16.05 22.78
CA ASP A 8 19.98 16.20 24.09
C ASP A 8 21.18 17.18 24.07
N ASP A 9 21.75 17.43 22.89
CA ASP A 9 22.81 18.43 22.68
C ASP A 9 22.31 19.89 22.73
N GLY A 10 20.98 20.09 22.79
CA GLY A 10 20.32 21.39 22.84
C GLY A 10 20.46 22.24 21.57
N LYS A 11 21.04 21.70 20.49
CA LYS A 11 21.36 22.45 19.24
C LYS A 11 20.74 21.81 18.02
N THR A 12 20.76 20.49 17.96
CA THR A 12 20.29 19.70 16.82
C THR A 12 18.78 19.57 16.90
N ILE A 13 18.07 19.88 15.81
CA ILE A 13 16.60 19.83 15.81
C ILE A 13 16.15 18.37 15.87
N LYS A 14 15.25 18.05 16.80
CA LYS A 14 14.61 16.74 16.92
C LYS A 14 13.29 16.71 16.18
N LYS A 15 12.45 17.71 16.42
CA LYS A 15 11.13 17.82 15.80
C LYS A 15 10.60 19.25 15.84
N ILE A 16 9.72 19.56 14.88
CA ILE A 16 8.99 20.82 14.80
C ILE A 16 7.51 20.52 14.77
N PHE A 17 6.73 21.20 15.61
CA PHE A 17 5.27 21.19 15.58
C PHE A 17 4.76 22.49 14.97
N GLU A 18 3.85 22.40 14.02
CA GLU A 18 3.15 23.55 13.46
C GLU A 18 1.68 23.53 13.88
N TYR A 19 1.18 24.70 14.24
CA TYR A 19 -0.20 24.91 14.70
C TYR A 19 -0.89 25.96 13.84
N ASP A 20 -2.18 25.77 13.61
CA ASP A 20 -3.03 26.77 12.99
C ASP A 20 -3.06 28.03 13.87
N LYS A 21 -3.04 29.21 13.24
CA LYS A 21 -2.92 30.49 13.94
C LYS A 21 -4.21 30.91 14.65
N ASN A 22 -5.36 30.40 14.21
CA ASN A 22 -6.66 30.89 14.65
C ASN A 22 -7.18 30.12 15.86
N ASN A 23 -6.95 28.81 15.91
CA ASN A 23 -7.50 27.92 16.94
C ASN A 23 -6.43 27.12 17.71
N SER A 24 -5.15 27.34 17.40
CA SER A 24 -4.01 26.60 17.99
C SER A 24 -4.05 25.09 17.79
N SER A 25 -4.88 24.57 16.86
CA SER A 25 -4.88 23.15 16.52
C SER A 25 -3.56 22.76 15.88
N LYS A 26 -3.01 21.62 16.27
CA LYS A 26 -1.82 21.07 15.61
C LYS A 26 -2.18 20.66 14.18
N ILE A 27 -1.40 21.11 13.20
CA ILE A 27 -1.62 20.84 11.77
C ILE A 27 -0.52 20.02 11.14
N LYS A 28 0.69 20.05 11.72
CA LYS A 28 1.85 19.35 11.18
C LYS A 28 2.88 19.03 12.24
N GLU A 29 3.52 17.89 12.10
CA GLU A 29 4.74 17.53 12.81
C GLU A 29 5.81 17.14 11.80
N ILE A 30 7.04 17.60 12.04
CA ILE A 30 8.22 17.23 11.24
C ILE A 30 9.21 16.62 12.22
N TYR A 31 9.59 15.38 12.00
CA TYR A 31 10.61 14.67 12.77
C TYR A 31 11.89 14.62 11.96
N TYR A 32 13.00 14.90 12.62
CA TYR A 32 14.33 14.88 12.03
C TYR A 32 15.11 13.68 12.57
N GLN A 33 16.02 13.17 11.75
CA GLN A 33 16.98 12.16 12.17
C GLN A 33 17.96 12.73 13.21
N SER A 34 18.88 11.89 13.68
CA SER A 34 19.90 12.26 14.67
C SER A 34 20.83 13.41 14.23
N ASP A 35 20.99 13.64 12.93
CA ASP A 35 21.75 14.79 12.39
C ASP A 35 21.00 16.14 12.46
N GLY A 36 19.70 16.12 12.80
CA GLY A 36 18.79 17.26 12.89
C GLY A 36 18.57 18.05 11.61
N LYS A 37 18.92 17.49 10.46
CA LYS A 37 18.81 18.10 9.12
C LYS A 37 17.99 17.23 8.19
N THR A 38 18.22 15.92 8.19
CA THR A 38 17.48 14.97 7.36
C THR A 38 16.12 14.71 8.00
N ILE A 39 15.06 14.78 7.20
CA ILE A 39 13.71 14.53 7.67
C ILE A 39 13.51 13.02 7.78
N GLN A 40 13.03 12.56 8.91
CA GLN A 40 12.63 11.17 9.12
C GLN A 40 11.20 10.97 8.62
N ASN A 41 10.26 11.79 9.13
CA ASN A 41 8.87 11.73 8.72
C ASN A 41 8.15 13.06 8.96
N ILE A 42 7.08 13.27 8.19
CA ILE A 42 6.14 14.38 8.34
C ILE A 42 4.77 13.80 8.61
N ILE A 43 4.07 14.35 9.60
CA ILE A 43 2.70 13.98 9.95
C ILE A 43 1.82 15.22 9.74
N GLU A 44 0.68 15.06 9.08
CA GLU A 44 -0.29 16.13 8.82
C GLU A 44 -1.64 15.78 9.45
N TYR A 45 -2.33 16.79 9.96
CA TYR A 45 -3.58 16.64 10.72
C TYR A 45 -4.70 17.47 10.09
N ASP A 46 -5.92 16.95 10.17
CA ASP A 46 -7.13 17.72 9.84
C ASP A 46 -7.33 18.85 10.86
N LYS A 47 -7.68 20.04 10.37
CA LYS A 47 -7.79 21.24 11.22
C LYS A 47 -9.03 21.25 12.11
N VAL A 48 -10.02 20.42 11.80
CA VAL A 48 -11.32 20.40 12.46
C VAL A 48 -11.42 19.19 13.37
N THR A 49 -11.19 17.99 12.84
CA THR A 49 -11.30 16.74 13.61
C THR A 49 -10.04 16.47 14.44
N LEU A 50 -8.93 17.13 14.13
CA LEU A 50 -7.61 16.93 14.74
C LEU A 50 -7.03 15.52 14.51
N ASN A 51 -7.70 14.71 13.70
CA ASN A 51 -7.20 13.40 13.33
C ASN A 51 -6.01 13.56 12.38
N GLN A 52 -5.05 12.67 12.51
CA GLN A 52 -3.99 12.50 11.51
C GLN A 52 -4.64 12.16 10.17
N ILE A 53 -4.22 12.84 9.10
CA ILE A 53 -4.73 12.61 7.73
C ILE A 53 -3.66 12.06 6.80
N LYS A 54 -2.38 12.31 7.12
CA LYS A 54 -1.27 11.86 6.30
C LYS A 54 -0.01 11.68 7.11
N SER A 55 0.78 10.67 6.75
CA SER A 55 2.17 10.52 7.18
C SER A 55 3.05 10.23 5.98
N THR A 56 4.17 10.91 5.87
CA THR A 56 5.20 10.68 4.85
C THR A 56 6.50 10.30 5.55
N TYR A 57 7.01 9.12 5.26
CA TYR A 57 8.27 8.59 5.80
C TYR A 57 9.34 8.63 4.71
N TYR A 58 10.53 9.07 5.08
CA TYR A 58 11.68 9.19 4.19
C TYR A 58 12.73 8.14 4.53
N LYS A 59 13.53 7.77 3.53
CA LYS A 59 14.73 6.96 3.73
C LYS A 59 15.80 7.78 4.47
N ASN A 60 16.92 7.14 4.80
CA ASN A 60 18.02 7.75 5.56
C ASN A 60 18.64 9.00 4.89
N ASP A 61 18.46 9.18 3.58
CA ASP A 61 18.89 10.40 2.87
C ASP A 61 18.01 11.63 3.16
N GLY A 62 16.86 11.43 3.84
CA GLY A 62 15.89 12.47 4.20
C GLY A 62 15.15 13.10 3.01
N LYS A 63 15.25 12.51 1.82
CA LYS A 63 14.70 13.06 0.56
C LYS A 63 13.86 12.02 -0.19
N THR A 64 14.33 10.79 -0.24
CA THR A 64 13.63 9.70 -0.93
C THR A 64 12.48 9.23 -0.06
N ILE A 65 11.26 9.28 -0.59
CA ILE A 65 10.08 8.78 0.11
C ILE A 65 10.16 7.26 0.19
N GLN A 66 10.03 6.72 1.38
CA GLN A 66 9.90 5.29 1.63
C GLN A 66 8.44 4.87 1.59
N LYS A 67 7.58 5.62 2.28
CA LYS A 67 6.16 5.27 2.47
C LYS A 67 5.32 6.50 2.73
N ILE A 68 4.10 6.50 2.20
CA ILE A 68 3.04 7.49 2.48
C ILE A 68 1.84 6.73 3.01
N ILE A 69 1.24 7.20 4.10
CA ILE A 69 0.01 6.65 4.66
C ILE A 69 -1.03 7.77 4.71
N GLU A 70 -2.23 7.50 4.23
CA GLU A 70 -3.38 8.42 4.30
C GLU A 70 -4.45 7.81 5.21
N TYR A 71 -5.14 8.68 5.94
CA TYR A 71 -6.11 8.32 6.96
C TYR A 71 -7.44 9.06 6.71
N ASP A 72 -8.54 8.41 7.02
CA ASP A 72 -9.86 9.02 7.03
C ASP A 72 -9.90 10.11 8.11
N LYS A 73 -10.23 11.34 7.71
CA LYS A 73 -10.23 12.48 8.63
C LYS A 73 -11.27 12.37 9.72
N ASP A 74 -12.37 11.64 9.52
CA ASP A 74 -13.50 11.63 10.44
C ASP A 74 -13.29 10.58 11.54
N ASN A 75 -12.74 9.42 11.20
CA ASN A 75 -12.54 8.31 12.15
C ASN A 75 -11.07 7.94 12.43
N GLY A 76 -10.11 8.57 11.75
CA GLY A 76 -8.67 8.36 11.96
C GLY A 76 -8.12 7.02 11.46
N LYS A 77 -8.92 6.19 10.79
CA LYS A 77 -8.48 4.89 10.27
C LYS A 77 -7.66 5.08 9.00
N GLN A 78 -6.64 4.24 8.81
CA GLN A 78 -5.87 4.20 7.58
C GLN A 78 -6.79 3.83 6.40
N VAL A 79 -6.69 4.58 5.30
CA VAL A 79 -7.47 4.35 4.06
C VAL A 79 -6.58 4.02 2.88
N LYS A 80 -5.32 4.45 2.91
CA LYS A 80 -4.38 4.20 1.82
C LYS A 80 -2.95 4.17 2.31
N GLU A 81 -2.14 3.36 1.65
CA GLU A 81 -0.70 3.31 1.82
C GLU A 81 -0.01 3.18 0.47
N ILE A 82 1.03 3.98 0.27
CA ILE A 82 1.92 3.89 -0.89
C ILE A 82 3.31 3.58 -0.36
N GLU A 83 3.89 2.47 -0.78
CA GLU A 83 5.22 2.02 -0.37
C GLU A 83 6.14 1.94 -1.59
N TYR A 84 7.40 2.37 -1.41
CA TYR A 84 8.49 2.26 -2.38
C TYR A 84 9.51 1.26 -1.84
N ALA A 85 9.26 -0.02 -2.08
CA ALA A 85 10.02 -1.12 -1.48
C ALA A 85 11.29 -1.41 -2.29
N ASP A 86 12.42 -1.52 -1.59
CA ASP A 86 13.68 -1.96 -2.17
C ASP A 86 13.65 -3.49 -2.37
N VAL A 87 14.01 -3.94 -3.56
CA VAL A 87 14.11 -5.36 -3.91
C VAL A 87 15.38 -5.63 -4.69
N ILE A 88 15.95 -6.82 -4.54
CA ILE A 88 17.08 -7.28 -5.36
C ILE A 88 16.53 -8.11 -6.51
N PHE A 89 16.77 -7.67 -7.73
CA PHE A 89 16.37 -8.38 -8.95
C PHE A 89 17.59 -8.57 -9.84
N LEU A 90 17.94 -9.83 -10.11
CA LEU A 90 19.13 -10.21 -10.90
C LEU A 90 20.44 -9.57 -10.37
N GLY A 91 20.57 -9.41 -9.04
CA GLY A 91 21.74 -8.82 -8.40
C GLY A 91 21.75 -7.28 -8.36
N GLU A 92 20.76 -6.61 -8.96
CA GLU A 92 20.61 -5.16 -8.91
C GLU A 92 19.54 -4.73 -7.90
N GLN A 93 19.79 -3.63 -7.21
CA GLN A 93 18.76 -2.98 -6.39
C GLN A 93 17.75 -2.28 -7.30
N LYS A 94 16.47 -2.64 -7.14
CA LYS A 94 15.32 -2.01 -7.79
C LYS A 94 14.34 -1.51 -6.73
N ILE A 95 13.45 -0.63 -7.15
CA ILE A 95 12.36 -0.13 -6.32
C ILE A 95 11.06 -0.56 -6.99
N THR A 96 10.17 -1.21 -6.23
CA THR A 96 8.80 -1.47 -6.65
C THR A 96 7.85 -0.57 -5.87
N LYS A 97 6.85 -0.03 -6.57
CA LYS A 97 5.78 0.74 -5.95
C LYS A 97 4.63 -0.20 -5.61
N ILE A 98 4.11 -0.09 -4.39
CA ILE A 98 2.95 -0.85 -3.91
C ILE A 98 1.92 0.16 -3.40
N ILE A 99 0.66 0.00 -3.78
CA ILE A 99 -0.46 0.78 -3.26
C ILE A 99 -1.43 -0.18 -2.58
N ASN A 100 -1.67 0.01 -1.27
CA ASN A 100 -2.69 -0.68 -0.51
C ASN A 100 -3.83 0.30 -0.21
N GLU A 101 -5.07 -0.14 -0.36
CA GLU A 101 -6.30 0.62 -0.06
C GLU A 101 -7.11 -0.16 0.96
N TYR A 102 -7.74 0.54 1.90
CA TYR A 102 -8.39 -0.03 3.08
C TYR A 102 -9.82 0.47 3.21
N ASP A 103 -10.73 -0.40 3.67
CA ASP A 103 -12.09 -0.01 4.00
C ASP A 103 -12.08 0.87 5.25
N LYS A 104 -12.65 2.07 5.14
CA LYS A 104 -12.66 3.04 6.24
C LYS A 104 -13.50 2.61 7.44
N ASN A 105 -14.39 1.64 7.31
CA ASN A 105 -15.27 1.20 8.40
C ASN A 105 -14.68 0.00 9.13
N THR A 106 -14.20 -1.01 8.42
CA THR A 106 -13.62 -2.23 9.01
C THR A 106 -12.13 -2.07 9.31
N GLY A 107 -11.41 -1.27 8.52
CA GLY A 107 -9.94 -1.15 8.55
C GLY A 107 -9.23 -2.26 7.77
N ASN A 108 -9.97 -3.20 7.18
CA ASN A 108 -9.40 -4.27 6.38
C ASN A 108 -8.91 -3.72 5.03
N MET A 109 -7.81 -4.28 4.53
CA MET A 109 -7.36 -4.01 3.16
C MET A 109 -8.43 -4.50 2.19
N ILE A 110 -8.75 -3.70 1.18
CA ILE A 110 -9.72 -4.03 0.13
C ILE A 110 -9.06 -4.19 -1.23
N LYS A 111 -7.89 -3.57 -1.42
CA LYS A 111 -7.17 -3.63 -2.68
C LYS A 111 -5.67 -3.45 -2.49
N LYS A 112 -4.90 -4.17 -3.29
CA LYS A 112 -3.45 -4.02 -3.39
C LYS A 112 -3.04 -4.00 -4.85
N THR A 113 -2.34 -2.94 -5.26
CA THR A 113 -1.79 -2.80 -6.62
C THR A 113 -0.28 -2.79 -6.53
N LYS A 114 0.39 -3.69 -7.24
CA LYS A 114 1.85 -3.74 -7.35
C LYS A 114 2.26 -3.31 -8.74
N TYR A 115 3.29 -2.48 -8.81
CA TYR A 115 3.85 -1.97 -10.06
C TYR A 115 5.21 -2.59 -10.34
N GLU A 116 5.54 -2.66 -11.62
CA GLU A 116 6.88 -2.93 -12.09
C GLU A 116 7.88 -1.84 -11.68
N PHE A 117 9.16 -2.08 -11.95
CA PHE A 117 10.26 -1.17 -11.56
C PHE A 117 10.21 0.20 -12.24
N ASP A 118 9.43 0.35 -13.31
CA ASP A 118 9.19 1.65 -13.95
C ASP A 118 8.20 2.55 -13.15
N GLY A 119 7.56 1.99 -12.11
CA GLY A 119 6.60 2.65 -11.24
C GLY A 119 5.25 3.00 -11.88
N LYS A 120 4.99 2.52 -13.11
CA LYS A 120 3.83 2.87 -13.94
C LYS A 120 3.07 1.64 -14.43
N THR A 121 3.80 0.62 -14.85
CA THR A 121 3.26 -0.64 -15.38
C THR A 121 2.76 -1.49 -14.22
N ILE A 122 1.51 -1.95 -14.29
CA ILE A 122 0.89 -2.74 -13.22
C ILE A 122 1.33 -4.19 -13.38
N TRP A 123 1.96 -4.75 -12.37
CA TRP A 123 2.33 -6.17 -12.33
C TRP A 123 1.17 -7.04 -11.87
N SER A 124 0.48 -6.61 -10.81
CA SER A 124 -0.68 -7.32 -10.29
C SER A 124 -1.63 -6.44 -9.48
N VAL A 125 -2.90 -6.86 -9.44
CA VAL A 125 -3.94 -6.31 -8.58
C VAL A 125 -4.54 -7.44 -7.76
N GLU A 126 -4.67 -7.23 -6.46
CA GLU A 126 -5.33 -8.13 -5.53
C GLU A 126 -6.51 -7.40 -4.89
N GLU A 127 -7.65 -8.07 -4.80
CA GLU A 127 -8.90 -7.58 -4.21
C GLU A 127 -9.26 -8.45 -3.00
N TYR A 128 -9.80 -7.82 -1.97
CA TYR A 128 -10.03 -8.43 -0.66
C TYR A 128 -11.46 -8.14 -0.18
N ASP A 129 -12.05 -9.12 0.48
CA ASP A 129 -13.34 -8.94 1.15
C ASP A 129 -13.15 -8.02 2.36
N LYS A 130 -13.93 -6.94 2.41
CA LYS A 130 -13.80 -5.92 3.45
C LYS A 130 -14.19 -6.42 4.85
N ASP A 131 -15.03 -7.45 4.95
CA ASP A 131 -15.59 -7.92 6.21
C ASP A 131 -14.70 -9.02 6.80
N THR A 132 -14.24 -9.97 5.98
CA THR A 132 -13.36 -11.06 6.43
C THR A 132 -11.86 -10.72 6.33
N GLY A 133 -11.48 -9.76 5.48
CA GLY A 133 -10.09 -9.43 5.16
C GLY A 133 -9.40 -10.44 4.24
N ASN A 134 -10.11 -11.48 3.79
CA ASN A 134 -9.54 -12.50 2.92
C ASN A 134 -9.41 -11.99 1.48
N LYS A 135 -8.34 -12.43 0.81
CA LYS A 135 -8.17 -12.19 -0.63
C LYS A 135 -9.27 -12.93 -1.39
N VAL A 136 -10.02 -12.24 -2.23
CA VAL A 136 -11.07 -12.82 -3.06
C VAL A 136 -10.66 -12.94 -4.51
N LYS A 137 -9.72 -12.10 -4.96
CA LYS A 137 -9.25 -12.12 -6.34
C LYS A 137 -7.82 -11.63 -6.47
N LYS A 138 -7.09 -12.21 -7.42
CA LYS A 138 -5.79 -11.73 -7.90
C LYS A 138 -5.77 -11.77 -9.41
N THR A 139 -5.44 -10.63 -10.03
CA THR A 139 -5.16 -10.51 -11.46
C THR A 139 -3.67 -10.23 -11.63
N ASN A 140 -2.98 -11.01 -12.44
CA ASN A 140 -1.60 -10.72 -12.84
C ASN A 140 -1.61 -10.35 -14.32
N TYR A 141 -0.76 -9.39 -14.65
CA TYR A 141 -0.63 -8.88 -16.00
C TYR A 141 0.69 -9.38 -16.59
N GLN A 142 0.73 -9.44 -17.91
CA GLN A 142 1.96 -9.63 -18.67
C GLN A 142 2.81 -8.36 -18.61
N ASP A 143 4.02 -8.40 -19.18
CA ASP A 143 5.01 -7.33 -19.09
C ASP A 143 4.53 -5.96 -19.62
N ASP A 144 3.47 -5.92 -20.44
CA ASP A 144 2.85 -4.67 -20.90
C ASP A 144 1.96 -3.99 -19.84
N GLY A 145 1.70 -4.66 -18.72
CA GLY A 145 0.88 -4.22 -17.58
C GLY A 145 -0.60 -4.02 -17.89
N LYS A 146 -1.10 -4.54 -19.01
CA LYS A 146 -2.48 -4.37 -19.49
C LYS A 146 -3.12 -5.70 -19.84
N THR A 147 -2.36 -6.55 -20.50
CA THR A 147 -2.79 -7.87 -20.96
C THR A 147 -2.76 -8.81 -19.76
N ILE A 148 -3.87 -9.50 -19.50
CA ILE A 148 -3.99 -10.41 -18.36
C ILE A 148 -3.19 -11.69 -18.66
N ASP A 149 -2.38 -12.12 -17.71
CA ASP A 149 -1.71 -13.43 -17.74
C ASP A 149 -2.61 -14.48 -17.08
N TYR A 150 -3.01 -14.23 -15.82
CA TYR A 150 -3.96 -15.10 -15.13
C TYR A 150 -4.77 -14.36 -14.06
N VAL A 151 -5.93 -14.93 -13.76
CA VAL A 151 -6.80 -14.55 -12.65
C VAL A 151 -6.95 -15.73 -11.70
N VAL A 152 -6.84 -15.45 -10.40
CA VAL A 152 -7.18 -16.38 -9.32
C VAL A 152 -8.35 -15.81 -8.56
N GLU A 153 -9.37 -16.63 -8.31
CA GLU A 153 -10.52 -16.32 -7.47
C GLU A 153 -10.48 -17.21 -6.22
N SER A 154 -10.88 -16.65 -5.08
CA SER A 154 -10.82 -17.30 -3.77
C SER A 154 -12.11 -17.10 -3.00
N ASP A 155 -12.48 -18.10 -2.21
CA ASP A 155 -13.62 -18.05 -1.32
C ASP A 155 -13.39 -17.02 -0.22
N LYS A 156 -14.35 -16.12 -0.03
CA LYS A 156 -14.19 -14.98 0.88
C LYS A 156 -14.15 -15.37 2.37
N ASP A 157 -14.74 -16.51 2.74
CA ASP A 157 -14.87 -16.90 4.14
C ASP A 157 -13.64 -17.71 4.58
N THR A 158 -13.10 -18.54 3.69
CA THR A 158 -11.94 -19.40 3.95
C THR A 158 -10.62 -18.86 3.40
N GLY A 159 -10.64 -17.93 2.45
CA GLY A 159 -9.47 -17.44 1.71
C GLY A 159 -8.86 -18.47 0.77
N LYS A 160 -9.48 -19.64 0.59
CA LYS A 160 -8.96 -20.71 -0.26
C LYS A 160 -9.26 -20.41 -1.72
N GLN A 161 -8.30 -20.69 -2.59
CA GLN A 161 -8.48 -20.60 -4.03
C GLN A 161 -9.59 -21.54 -4.48
N VAL A 162 -10.53 -21.03 -5.27
CA VAL A 162 -11.64 -21.80 -5.86
C VAL A 162 -11.50 -21.93 -7.37
N LYS A 163 -10.80 -20.98 -8.02
CA LYS A 163 -10.63 -20.99 -9.46
C LYS A 163 -9.36 -20.27 -9.89
N LYS A 164 -8.71 -20.77 -10.93
CA LYS A 164 -7.63 -20.10 -11.66
C LYS A 164 -7.93 -20.16 -13.15
N THR A 165 -7.90 -19.00 -13.80
CA THR A 165 -8.04 -18.86 -15.26
C THR A 165 -6.73 -18.32 -15.80
N VAL A 166 -6.11 -19.02 -16.75
CA VAL A 166 -4.89 -18.60 -17.43
C VAL A 166 -5.23 -18.26 -18.88
N TYR A 167 -4.68 -17.16 -19.37
CA TYR A 167 -4.94 -16.63 -20.70
C TYR A 167 -3.73 -16.86 -21.61
N LEU A 168 -3.96 -16.86 -22.92
CA LEU A 168 -2.91 -16.80 -23.92
C LEU A 168 -2.30 -15.39 -23.99
N SER A 169 -1.28 -15.22 -24.83
CA SER A 169 -0.57 -13.95 -25.01
C SER A 169 -1.45 -12.78 -25.47
N ASP A 170 -2.64 -13.05 -26.03
CA ASP A 170 -3.61 -12.00 -26.37
C ASP A 170 -4.39 -11.45 -25.15
N GLY A 171 -4.24 -12.08 -23.97
CA GLY A 171 -4.89 -11.74 -22.70
C GLY A 171 -6.42 -11.88 -22.68
N LYS A 172 -6.98 -12.54 -23.70
CA LYS A 172 -8.44 -12.68 -23.89
C LYS A 172 -8.84 -14.12 -24.06
N THR A 173 -8.08 -14.86 -24.86
CA THR A 173 -8.31 -16.28 -25.11
C THR A 173 -7.87 -17.07 -23.89
N ILE A 174 -8.79 -17.83 -23.31
CA ILE A 174 -8.51 -18.69 -22.17
C ILE A 174 -7.70 -19.88 -22.67
N SER A 175 -6.59 -20.18 -22.01
CA SER A 175 -5.80 -21.39 -22.25
C SER A 175 -6.26 -22.53 -21.35
N VAL A 176 -6.41 -22.24 -20.04
CA VAL A 176 -6.80 -23.24 -19.06
C VAL A 176 -7.60 -22.63 -17.92
N ILE A 177 -8.59 -23.38 -17.45
CA ILE A 177 -9.33 -23.13 -16.21
C ILE A 177 -9.06 -24.30 -15.27
N ILE A 178 -8.69 -23.99 -14.03
CA ILE A 178 -8.51 -24.96 -12.96
C ILE A 178 -9.47 -24.58 -11.83
N GLU A 179 -10.31 -25.53 -11.41
CA GLU A 179 -11.29 -25.37 -10.34
C GLU A 179 -10.83 -26.17 -9.12
N TYR A 180 -11.13 -25.65 -7.93
CA TYR A 180 -10.68 -26.20 -6.65
C TYR A 180 -11.88 -26.32 -5.71
N ASP A 181 -11.87 -27.37 -4.90
CA ASP A 181 -12.82 -27.57 -3.83
C ASP A 181 -12.59 -26.51 -2.74
N LYS A 182 -13.63 -25.76 -2.39
CA LYS A 182 -13.51 -24.61 -1.47
C LYS A 182 -13.13 -25.03 -0.04
N ASP A 183 -13.50 -26.25 0.38
CA ASP A 183 -13.31 -26.70 1.76
C ASP A 183 -11.94 -27.35 1.95
N THR A 184 -11.44 -28.07 0.95
CA THR A 184 -10.16 -28.79 1.01
C THR A 184 -9.02 -28.07 0.29
N GLY A 185 -9.32 -27.14 -0.62
CA GLY A 185 -8.35 -26.47 -1.49
C GLY A 185 -7.76 -27.37 -2.57
N LYS A 186 -8.28 -28.60 -2.73
CA LYS A 186 -7.78 -29.56 -3.71
C LYS A 186 -8.35 -29.25 -5.09
N GLN A 187 -7.53 -29.40 -6.12
CA GLN A 187 -8.00 -29.30 -7.51
C GLN A 187 -9.07 -30.36 -7.78
N VAL A 188 -10.20 -29.93 -8.33
CA VAL A 188 -11.32 -30.80 -8.70
C VAL A 188 -11.46 -30.98 -10.20
N LYS A 189 -11.06 -29.98 -10.99
CA LYS A 189 -11.23 -30.01 -12.44
C LYS A 189 -10.22 -29.12 -13.15
N THR A 190 -9.82 -29.57 -14.33
CA THR A 190 -9.05 -28.77 -15.29
C THR A 190 -9.75 -28.82 -16.64
N THR A 191 -9.95 -27.67 -17.26
CA THR A 191 -10.49 -27.53 -18.62
C THR A 191 -9.49 -26.74 -19.46
N SER A 192 -8.99 -27.36 -20.52
CA SER A 192 -8.10 -26.71 -21.49
C SER A 192 -8.87 -26.40 -22.78
N TYR A 193 -8.53 -25.30 -23.44
CA TYR A 193 -9.19 -24.80 -24.66
C TYR A 193 -8.22 -24.72 -25.84
#